data_AF-A0A7R8Z8X3-F1
#
_entry.id   AF-A0A7R8Z8X3-F1
#
_cell.length_a   1.000
_cell.length_b   1.000
_cell.length_c   1.000
_cell.angle_alpha   90.00
_cell.angle_beta   90.00
_cell.angle_gamma   90.00
#
_symmetry.space_group_name_H-M   'P 1'
#
loop_
_entity.id
_entity.type
_entity.pdbx_description
1 polymer ?
#
loop_
_entity_poly.entity_id
_entity_poly.type
_entity_poly.pdbx_seq_one_letter_code
_entity_poly.pdbx_strand_id
1 'polypeptide(L)'
;MLEGLRGGAPTFEWKESGKPFKRNHPQCTQMGSNPDLPFFSSLVQHDNRALYHVDTEPSLTILNWDGESDEPTSLQTIVTVEEDKPNNRFNDGKAYPSGKVWAGTLGGEISPGVFAQKVAAFYSFKNPRSPVKHLSDVSMSNGLTWTRDLKTLYYIDTLKGQIEAFDNDPKAEKL
;
A
#
# COMPACT_ATOMS: atom_id res chain seq x y z
N MET A 1 -35.36 -36.58 -3.05
CA MET A 1 -35.49 -36.29 -4.48
C MET A 1 -36.27 -35.00 -4.64
N LEU A 2 -35.59 -33.92 -5.01
CA LEU A 2 -36.07 -32.80 -5.84
C LEU A 2 -34.91 -31.81 -5.99
N GLU A 3 -34.59 -31.51 -7.24
CA GLU A 3 -33.48 -30.68 -7.71
C GLU A 3 -33.83 -29.18 -7.73
N GLY A 4 -32.78 -28.36 -7.73
CA GLY A 4 -32.69 -27.16 -8.57
C GLY A 4 -33.08 -25.82 -7.94
N LEU A 5 -32.08 -24.94 -7.70
CA LEU A 5 -31.91 -23.64 -8.37
C LEU A 5 -30.80 -22.79 -7.70
N ARG A 6 -29.82 -22.40 -8.52
CA ARG A 6 -29.06 -21.11 -8.53
C ARG A 6 -28.27 -20.69 -7.28
N GLY A 7 -26.96 -20.91 -7.32
CA GLY A 7 -25.98 -20.12 -6.54
C GLY A 7 -25.33 -19.06 -7.43
N GLY A 8 -25.92 -17.86 -7.50
CA GLY A 8 -25.24 -16.68 -8.04
C GLY A 8 -24.15 -16.23 -7.08
N ALA A 9 -23.03 -15.73 -7.60
CA ALA A 9 -21.98 -15.10 -6.79
C ALA A 9 -22.61 -14.00 -5.92
N PRO A 10 -22.21 -13.83 -4.65
CA PRO A 10 -22.73 -12.75 -3.82
C PRO A 10 -22.36 -11.42 -4.46
N THR A 11 -23.37 -10.70 -4.94
CA THR A 11 -23.28 -9.30 -5.31
C THR A 11 -23.08 -8.52 -4.02
N PHE A 12 -21.87 -8.00 -3.81
CA PHE A 12 -21.62 -7.01 -2.78
C PHE A 12 -22.28 -5.70 -3.20
N GLU A 13 -23.47 -5.41 -2.67
CA GLU A 13 -24.03 -4.08 -2.72
C GLU A 13 -23.23 -3.17 -1.78
N TRP A 14 -22.42 -2.28 -2.36
CA TRP A 14 -21.90 -1.13 -1.65
C TRP A 14 -23.09 -0.25 -1.22
N LYS A 15 -23.42 -0.26 0.07
CA LYS A 15 -24.26 0.79 0.63
C LYS A 15 -23.38 2.03 0.82
N GLU A 16 -23.49 2.99 -0.10
CA GLU A 16 -23.01 4.35 0.16
C GLU A 16 -23.58 4.79 1.51
N SER A 17 -22.73 5.21 2.43
CA SER A 17 -23.10 5.71 3.76
C SER A 17 -23.86 7.05 3.73
N GLY A 18 -24.50 7.39 2.61
CA GLY A 18 -25.30 8.60 2.43
C GLY A 18 -24.52 9.91 2.53
N LYS A 19 -23.20 9.87 2.76
CA LYS A 19 -22.33 11.04 2.77
C LYS A 19 -21.24 10.85 1.70
N PRO A 20 -21.10 11.77 0.73
CA PRO A 20 -20.05 11.67 -0.27
C PRO A 20 -18.68 11.73 0.41
N PHE A 21 -17.79 10.83 0.02
CA PHE A 21 -16.37 10.96 0.31
C PHE A 21 -15.93 12.37 -0.11
N LYS A 22 -15.49 13.20 0.84
CA LYS A 22 -15.04 14.57 0.54
C LYS A 22 -13.74 14.48 -0.27
N ARG A 23 -13.85 14.46 -1.60
CA ARG A 23 -12.73 14.36 -2.55
C ARG A 23 -11.64 15.43 -2.40
N ASN A 24 -11.84 16.47 -1.59
CA ASN A 24 -10.97 17.63 -1.45
C ASN A 24 -10.90 18.11 0.01
N HIS A 25 -10.56 17.25 0.96
CA HIS A 25 -10.20 17.77 2.29
C HIS A 25 -8.91 18.59 2.16
N PRO A 26 -8.84 19.84 2.65
CA PRO A 26 -7.68 20.71 2.45
C PRO A 26 -6.37 20.12 2.96
N GLN A 27 -6.43 19.24 3.97
CA GLN A 27 -5.27 18.50 4.47
C GLN A 27 -4.75 17.45 3.46
N CYS A 28 -5.62 16.80 2.65
CA CYS A 28 -5.19 15.86 1.60
C CYS A 28 -4.43 16.55 0.45
N THR A 29 -4.69 17.84 0.20
CA THR A 29 -4.08 18.61 -0.90
C THR A 29 -2.79 19.33 -0.55
N GLN A 30 -2.41 19.40 0.74
CA GLN A 30 -1.21 20.12 1.20
C GLN A 30 0.00 19.21 1.49
N MET A 31 -0.15 17.89 1.37
CA MET A 31 0.85 16.88 1.79
C MET A 31 2.05 16.71 0.83
N GLY A 32 2.04 17.37 -0.35
CA GLY A 32 3.03 17.09 -1.41
C GLY A 32 4.37 17.83 -1.32
N SER A 33 4.54 18.82 -0.44
CA SER A 33 5.68 19.74 -0.50
C SER A 33 6.33 20.10 0.84
N ASN A 34 5.88 19.51 1.96
CA ASN A 34 6.46 19.76 3.27
C ASN A 34 7.07 18.47 3.83
N PRO A 35 8.40 18.38 4.02
CA PRO A 35 9.06 17.19 4.56
C PRO A 35 8.65 16.88 6.01
N ASP A 36 8.06 17.85 6.73
CA ASP A 36 7.57 17.69 8.10
C ASP A 36 6.11 17.22 8.17
N LEU A 37 5.42 17.10 7.02
CA LEU A 37 4.05 16.58 6.96
C LEU A 37 4.04 15.14 6.47
N PRO A 38 3.31 14.23 7.14
CA PRO A 38 3.24 12.85 6.71
C PRO A 38 2.62 12.75 5.32
N PHE A 39 3.34 12.13 4.39
CA PHE A 39 2.83 11.77 3.08
C PHE A 39 1.91 10.54 3.23
N PHE A 40 0.79 10.54 2.52
CA PHE A 40 -0.09 9.37 2.44
C PHE A 40 0.02 8.79 1.03
N SER A 41 0.78 7.72 0.93
CA SER A 41 1.07 7.05 -0.33
C SER A 41 -0.07 6.13 -0.80
N SER A 42 -0.70 5.41 0.12
CA SER A 42 -1.78 4.45 -0.22
C SER A 42 -2.71 4.15 0.96
N LEU A 43 -3.96 3.84 0.64
CA LEU A 43 -4.99 3.38 1.58
C LEU A 43 -5.28 1.91 1.34
N VAL A 44 -5.17 1.08 2.39
CA VAL A 44 -5.57 -0.33 2.33
C VAL A 44 -6.66 -0.59 3.38
N GLN A 45 -7.88 -0.86 2.94
CA GLN A 45 -9.01 -1.15 3.82
C GLN A 45 -9.13 -2.65 4.10
N HIS A 46 -9.27 -3.03 5.38
CA HIS A 46 -9.53 -4.41 5.81
C HIS A 46 -10.49 -4.42 7.02
N ASP A 47 -11.62 -5.14 6.92
CA ASP A 47 -12.58 -5.37 8.02
C ASP A 47 -13.03 -4.09 8.78
N ASN A 48 -13.48 -3.06 8.04
CA ASN A 48 -13.88 -1.75 8.58
C ASN A 48 -12.78 -1.00 9.36
N ARG A 49 -11.53 -1.46 9.30
CA ARG A 49 -10.34 -0.73 9.73
C ARG A 49 -9.57 -0.32 8.48
N ALA A 50 -9.18 0.95 8.41
CA ALA A 50 -8.23 1.36 7.39
C ALA A 50 -6.82 1.18 7.96
N LEU A 51 -5.97 0.46 7.23
CA LEU A 51 -4.54 0.44 7.47
C LEU A 51 -3.97 1.61 6.69
N TYR A 52 -3.34 2.53 7.39
CA TYR A 52 -2.76 3.72 6.79
C TYR A 52 -1.26 3.64 6.94
N HIS A 53 -0.56 3.73 5.82
CA HIS A 53 0.84 4.08 5.88
C HIS A 53 0.95 5.59 6.15
N VAL A 54 1.68 5.98 7.19
CA VAL A 54 1.93 7.37 7.57
C VAL A 54 3.43 7.58 7.48
N ASP A 55 3.86 8.28 6.42
CA ASP A 55 5.26 8.45 6.03
C ASP A 55 6.00 9.44 6.93
N THR A 56 7.00 8.93 7.67
CA THR A 56 8.27 9.63 7.95
C THR A 56 9.44 8.65 7.90
N GLU A 57 9.17 7.38 8.21
CA GLU A 57 10.08 6.25 8.18
C GLU A 57 9.49 5.13 7.30
N PRO A 58 10.28 4.10 6.90
CA PRO A 58 9.77 2.91 6.22
C PRO A 58 9.02 1.99 7.21
N SER A 59 7.96 2.53 7.82
CA SER A 59 7.22 1.97 8.95
C SER A 59 5.75 1.73 8.58
N LEU A 60 5.29 0.47 8.64
CA LEU A 60 3.88 0.16 8.48
C LEU A 60 3.13 0.46 9.78
N THR A 61 2.11 1.29 9.66
CA THR A 61 1.37 1.84 10.79
C THR A 61 -0.12 1.51 10.67
N ILE A 62 -0.80 1.37 11.81
CA ILE A 62 -2.27 1.29 11.87
C ILE A 62 -2.75 2.63 12.39
N LEU A 63 -3.58 3.31 11.61
CA LEU A 63 -4.26 4.54 12.01
C LEU A 63 -5.73 4.20 12.21
N ASN A 64 -6.22 4.41 13.43
CA ASN A 64 -7.65 4.29 13.70
C ASN A 64 -8.27 5.67 13.55
N TRP A 65 -9.07 5.85 12.51
CA TRP A 65 -9.72 7.11 12.18
C TRP A 65 -11.13 6.83 11.65
N ASP A 66 -12.08 7.67 12.01
CA ASP A 66 -13.49 7.56 11.60
C ASP A 66 -13.74 8.11 10.18
N GLY A 67 -12.74 8.75 9.58
CA GLY A 67 -12.85 9.40 8.27
C GLY A 67 -13.60 10.74 8.30
N GLU A 68 -14.01 11.21 9.49
CA GLU A 68 -14.77 12.44 9.69
C GLU A 68 -14.04 13.45 10.60
N SER A 69 -13.38 12.98 11.65
CA SER A 69 -12.66 13.79 12.64
C SER A 69 -11.42 14.46 12.04
N ASP A 70 -11.00 15.60 12.61
CA ASP A 70 -9.79 16.31 12.14
C ASP A 70 -8.50 15.53 12.40
N GLU A 71 -8.50 14.64 13.41
CA GLU A 71 -7.35 13.86 13.85
C GLU A 71 -7.73 12.38 14.05
N PRO A 72 -6.78 11.45 13.88
CA PRO A 72 -6.99 10.04 14.19
C PRO A 72 -7.13 9.80 15.69
N THR A 73 -7.91 8.79 16.06
CA THR A 73 -8.03 8.35 17.46
C THR A 73 -6.75 7.68 17.96
N SER A 74 -6.00 7.00 17.09
CA SER A 74 -4.68 6.44 17.45
C SER A 74 -3.83 6.12 16.24
N LEU A 75 -2.52 6.09 16.47
CA LEU A 75 -1.48 5.71 15.53
C LEU A 75 -0.60 4.63 16.17
N GLN A 76 -0.43 3.48 15.52
CA GLN A 76 0.37 2.37 16.05
C GLN A 76 1.31 1.81 14.98
N THR A 77 2.61 2.02 15.14
CA THR A 77 3.64 1.36 14.31
C THR A 77 3.64 -0.14 14.59
N ILE A 78 3.60 -0.94 13.53
CA ILE A 78 3.58 -2.42 13.63
C ILE A 78 4.92 -3.03 13.25
N VAL A 79 5.55 -2.51 12.20
CA VAL A 79 6.88 -2.93 11.75
C VAL A 79 7.57 -1.79 11.04
N THR A 80 8.89 -1.73 11.23
CA THR A 80 9.79 -0.90 10.44
C THR A 80 10.65 -1.84 9.60
N VAL A 81 10.77 -1.57 8.30
CA VAL A 81 11.73 -2.24 7.42
C VAL A 81 12.91 -1.31 7.18
N GLU A 82 14.05 -1.80 6.71
CA GLU A 82 15.16 -0.92 6.31
C GLU A 82 15.64 0.05 7.42
N GLU A 83 15.70 -0.42 8.68
CA GLU A 83 16.17 0.38 9.83
C GLU A 83 17.58 0.96 9.63
N ASP A 84 18.39 0.34 8.75
CA ASP A 84 19.72 0.79 8.35
C ASP A 84 19.71 1.92 7.28
N LYS A 85 18.53 2.32 6.79
CA LYS A 85 18.35 3.29 5.70
C LYS A 85 17.42 4.42 6.13
N PRO A 86 17.89 5.36 6.97
CA PRO A 86 17.07 6.39 7.61
C PRO A 86 16.42 7.38 6.63
N ASN A 87 16.88 7.42 5.38
CA ASN A 87 16.34 8.31 4.35
C ASN A 87 15.32 7.61 3.42
N ASN A 88 15.10 6.30 3.59
CA ASN A 88 14.08 5.60 2.84
C ASN A 88 12.71 5.80 3.49
N ARG A 89 11.64 5.66 2.69
CA ARG A 89 10.25 5.61 3.18
C ARG A 89 9.40 4.75 2.25
N PHE A 90 8.18 4.33 2.63
CA PHE A 90 7.30 3.66 1.65
C PHE A 90 6.74 4.65 0.63
N ASN A 91 6.32 4.16 -0.54
CA ASN A 91 5.82 5.02 -1.61
C ASN A 91 4.50 4.60 -2.25
N ASP A 92 4.29 3.31 -2.51
CA ASP A 92 3.00 2.83 -2.99
C ASP A 92 2.76 1.43 -2.43
N GLY A 93 1.48 1.09 -2.28
CA GLY A 93 1.05 -0.16 -1.70
C GLY A 93 -0.38 -0.53 -2.09
N LYS A 94 -0.66 -1.84 -2.04
CA LYS A 94 -1.97 -2.41 -2.37
C LYS A 94 -2.23 -3.64 -1.52
N ALA A 95 -3.49 -3.85 -1.16
CA ALA A 95 -3.94 -5.11 -0.58
C ALA A 95 -3.95 -6.22 -1.64
N TYR A 96 -3.43 -7.36 -1.25
CA TYR A 96 -3.75 -8.63 -1.87
C TYR A 96 -5.20 -9.03 -1.52
N PRO A 97 -5.90 -9.83 -2.34
CA PRO A 97 -7.26 -10.29 -2.00
C PRO A 97 -7.41 -11.03 -0.66
N SER A 98 -6.33 -11.61 -0.14
CA SER A 98 -6.28 -12.25 1.18
C SER A 98 -6.24 -11.24 2.35
N GLY A 99 -6.07 -9.95 2.06
CA GLY A 99 -5.86 -8.89 3.05
C GLY A 99 -4.39 -8.59 3.35
N LYS A 100 -3.42 -9.33 2.80
CA LYS A 100 -1.99 -8.97 2.94
C LYS A 100 -1.71 -7.64 2.30
N VAL A 101 -0.91 -6.80 2.97
CA VAL A 101 -0.40 -5.57 2.36
C VAL A 101 0.84 -5.91 1.55
N TRP A 102 0.94 -5.34 0.36
CA TRP A 102 2.16 -5.26 -0.42
C TRP A 102 2.52 -3.79 -0.59
N ALA A 103 3.76 -3.43 -0.32
CA ALA A 103 4.23 -2.06 -0.41
C ALA A 103 5.72 -2.03 -0.70
N GLY A 104 6.17 -0.99 -1.40
CA GLY A 104 7.59 -0.80 -1.62
C GLY A 104 8.07 0.57 -1.23
N THR A 105 9.37 0.62 -0.97
CA THR A 105 10.08 1.82 -0.53
C THR A 105 10.59 2.64 -1.71
N LEU A 106 10.97 3.89 -1.44
CA LEU A 106 11.82 4.68 -2.32
C LEU A 106 13.02 5.21 -1.52
N GLY A 107 14.11 5.50 -2.23
CA GLY A 107 15.26 6.18 -1.67
C GLY A 107 14.99 7.66 -1.38
N GLY A 108 15.71 8.23 -0.42
CA GLY A 108 15.61 9.65 -0.09
C GLY A 108 16.02 10.59 -1.23
N GLU A 109 15.49 11.81 -1.18
CA GLU A 109 15.84 12.88 -2.12
C GLU A 109 17.24 13.44 -1.82
N ILE A 110 18.13 13.41 -2.82
CA ILE A 110 19.53 13.87 -2.72
C ILE A 110 19.64 15.34 -3.16
N SER A 111 18.81 15.74 -4.12
CA SER A 111 18.64 17.13 -4.57
C SER A 111 17.23 17.28 -5.17
N PRO A 112 16.70 18.50 -5.35
CA PRO A 112 15.34 18.69 -5.85
C PRO A 112 15.03 17.86 -7.11
N GLY A 113 14.08 16.92 -6.99
CA GLY A 113 13.65 15.99 -8.03
C GLY A 113 14.56 14.79 -8.29
N VAL A 114 15.62 14.61 -7.51
CA VAL A 114 16.64 13.55 -7.69
C VAL A 114 16.68 12.65 -6.47
N PHE A 115 16.26 11.40 -6.65
CA PHE A 115 16.16 10.40 -5.59
C PHE A 115 17.29 9.38 -5.66
N ALA A 116 17.70 8.85 -4.52
CA ALA A 116 18.64 7.73 -4.45
C ALA A 116 18.07 6.51 -5.18
N GLN A 117 18.87 5.91 -6.05
CA GLN A 117 18.46 4.77 -6.89
C GLN A 117 18.97 3.46 -6.33
N LYS A 118 18.22 2.38 -6.55
CA LYS A 118 18.57 1.00 -6.17
C LYS A 118 18.87 0.80 -4.67
N VAL A 119 18.34 1.69 -3.83
CA VAL A 119 18.49 1.60 -2.36
C VAL A 119 17.19 1.16 -1.67
N ALA A 120 16.10 1.01 -2.41
CA ALA A 120 14.80 0.60 -1.91
C ALA A 120 14.49 -0.88 -2.21
N ALA A 121 13.34 -1.34 -1.74
CA ALA A 121 12.88 -2.70 -1.92
C ALA A 121 11.34 -2.79 -1.93
N PHE A 122 10.83 -3.92 -2.40
CA PHE A 122 9.40 -4.21 -2.45
C PHE A 122 9.07 -5.40 -1.53
N TYR A 123 8.03 -5.23 -0.71
CA TYR A 123 7.71 -6.13 0.40
C TYR A 123 6.25 -6.58 0.36
N SER A 124 5.98 -7.73 0.98
CA SER A 124 4.64 -8.11 1.44
C SER A 124 4.63 -8.40 2.93
N PHE A 125 3.46 -8.25 3.56
CA PHE A 125 3.27 -8.37 4.99
C PHE A 125 2.20 -9.43 5.26
N LYS A 126 2.63 -10.67 5.56
CA LYS A 126 1.73 -11.82 5.83
C LYS A 126 0.88 -11.60 7.08
N ASN A 127 1.52 -11.04 8.09
CA ASN A 127 0.91 -10.31 9.18
C ASN A 127 1.67 -8.98 9.23
N PRO A 128 1.12 -7.92 9.84
CA PRO A 128 1.77 -6.62 9.79
C PRO A 128 3.13 -6.58 10.51
N ARG A 129 3.59 -7.67 11.17
CA ARG A 129 4.90 -7.80 11.85
C ARG A 129 5.92 -8.66 11.10
N SER A 130 5.56 -9.27 9.97
CA SER A 130 6.41 -10.24 9.26
C SER A 130 6.62 -9.81 7.81
N PRO A 131 7.60 -8.93 7.56
CA PRO A 131 7.92 -8.46 6.21
C PRO A 131 8.60 -9.57 5.41
N VAL A 132 8.16 -9.75 4.17
CA VAL A 132 8.79 -10.62 3.16
C VAL A 132 9.26 -9.73 2.03
N LYS A 133 10.57 -9.67 1.80
CA LYS A 133 11.15 -8.93 0.67
C LYS A 133 11.00 -9.76 -0.61
N HIS A 134 10.45 -9.16 -1.66
CA HIS A 134 10.31 -9.79 -2.99
C HIS A 134 11.33 -9.24 -3.99
N LEU A 135 11.58 -7.93 -3.97
CA LEU A 135 12.53 -7.28 -4.88
C LEU A 135 13.54 -6.45 -4.08
N SER A 136 14.82 -6.55 -4.47
CA SER A 136 15.89 -5.62 -4.10
C SER A 136 16.16 -4.63 -5.23
N ASP A 137 17.06 -3.67 -4.99
CA ASP A 137 17.54 -2.73 -6.01
C ASP A 137 16.42 -1.94 -6.70
N VAL A 138 15.32 -1.74 -5.98
CA VAL A 138 14.24 -0.84 -6.37
C VAL A 138 14.74 0.60 -6.18
N SER A 139 14.34 1.49 -7.07
CA SER A 139 14.68 2.91 -6.96
C SER A 139 13.50 3.72 -6.43
N MET A 140 12.34 3.61 -7.07
CA MET A 140 11.12 4.31 -6.68
C MET A 140 9.92 3.40 -6.89
N SER A 141 9.60 2.60 -5.86
CA SER A 141 8.45 1.68 -5.92
C SER A 141 7.16 2.44 -6.18
N ASN A 142 6.35 1.97 -7.11
CA ASN A 142 5.09 2.60 -7.45
C ASN A 142 4.05 1.53 -7.86
N GLY A 143 3.05 1.93 -8.63
CA GLY A 143 1.91 1.16 -9.08
C GLY A 143 2.14 -0.36 -9.20
N LEU A 144 1.25 -1.11 -8.58
CA LEU A 144 1.22 -2.58 -8.60
C LEU A 144 -0.19 -3.09 -8.88
N THR A 145 -0.35 -4.19 -9.62
CA THR A 145 -1.63 -4.90 -9.73
C THR A 145 -1.44 -6.35 -10.16
N TRP A 146 -2.38 -7.21 -9.79
CA TRP A 146 -2.37 -8.61 -10.23
C TRP A 146 -3.35 -8.84 -11.37
N THR A 147 -3.08 -9.88 -12.17
CA THR A 147 -4.11 -10.50 -13.02
C THR A 147 -5.25 -11.06 -12.18
N ARG A 148 -6.40 -11.30 -12.81
CA ARG A 148 -7.59 -11.82 -12.11
C ARG A 148 -7.37 -13.19 -11.47
N ASP A 149 -6.56 -14.04 -12.08
CA ASP A 149 -6.18 -15.35 -11.53
C ASP A 149 -5.01 -15.29 -10.54
N LEU A 150 -4.50 -14.08 -10.27
CA LEU A 150 -3.42 -13.76 -9.36
C LEU A 150 -2.09 -14.44 -9.72
N LYS A 151 -1.91 -14.92 -10.95
CA LYS A 151 -0.66 -15.58 -11.38
C LYS A 151 0.40 -14.62 -11.89
N THR A 152 0.05 -13.38 -12.17
CA THR A 152 0.99 -12.36 -12.63
C THR A 152 0.81 -11.09 -11.84
N LEU A 153 1.91 -10.58 -11.30
CA LEU A 153 2.02 -9.22 -10.78
C LEU A 153 2.57 -8.31 -11.89
N TYR A 154 1.89 -7.19 -12.15
CA TYR A 154 2.45 -6.04 -12.85
C TYR A 154 2.93 -5.02 -11.83
N TYR A 155 4.14 -4.54 -11.99
CA TYR A 155 4.80 -3.65 -11.03
C TYR A 155 5.58 -2.54 -11.76
N ILE A 156 5.64 -1.37 -11.13
CA ILE A 156 6.33 -0.19 -11.63
C ILE A 156 7.39 0.25 -10.62
N ASP A 157 8.65 0.28 -11.07
CA ASP A 157 9.69 1.16 -10.51
C ASP A 157 9.79 2.38 -11.43
N THR A 158 9.36 3.55 -10.94
CA THR A 158 9.22 4.75 -11.77
C THR A 158 10.50 5.09 -12.53
N LEU A 159 11.67 4.91 -11.91
CA LEU A 159 12.95 5.30 -12.50
C LEU A 159 13.46 4.28 -13.54
N LYS A 160 12.85 3.09 -13.65
CA LYS A 160 13.07 2.17 -14.77
C LYS A 160 12.27 2.57 -16.03
N GLY A 161 11.20 3.36 -15.88
CA GLY A 161 10.39 3.82 -17.00
C GLY A 161 9.64 2.71 -17.76
N GLN A 162 9.40 1.57 -17.11
CA GLN A 162 8.71 0.41 -17.71
C GLN A 162 7.79 -0.28 -16.70
N ILE A 163 6.82 -1.04 -17.22
CA ILE A 163 6.01 -1.97 -16.43
C ILE A 163 6.66 -3.34 -16.52
N GLU A 164 6.99 -3.93 -15.37
CA GLU A 164 7.55 -5.28 -15.28
C GLU A 164 6.45 -6.27 -14.89
N ALA A 165 6.51 -7.48 -15.45
CA ALA A 165 5.62 -8.58 -15.10
C ALA A 165 6.41 -9.66 -14.36
N PHE A 166 5.86 -10.14 -13.25
CA PHE A 166 6.44 -11.20 -12.42
C PHE A 166 5.43 -12.33 -12.27
N ASP A 167 5.92 -13.56 -12.31
CA ASP A 167 5.13 -14.71 -11.87
C ASP A 167 4.80 -14.53 -10.38
N ASN A 168 3.55 -14.77 -10.02
CA ASN A 168 3.10 -14.77 -8.64
C ASN A 168 2.50 -16.15 -8.32
N ASP A 169 2.97 -16.81 -7.27
CA ASP A 169 2.32 -17.99 -6.72
C ASP A 169 1.12 -17.54 -5.87
N PRO A 170 -0.14 -17.80 -6.29
CA PRO A 170 -1.31 -17.37 -5.52
C PRO A 170 -1.53 -18.16 -4.22
N LYS A 171 -0.89 -19.34 -4.07
CA LYS A 171 -0.99 -20.14 -2.84
C LYS A 171 0.02 -19.66 -1.79
N ALA A 172 1.23 -19.34 -2.22
CA ALA A 172 2.26 -18.78 -1.33
C ALA A 172 2.10 -17.26 -1.13
N GLU A 173 1.47 -16.58 -2.08
CA GLU A 173 1.40 -15.13 -2.24
C GLU A 173 2.80 -14.52 -2.24
N LYS A 174 3.59 -14.96 -3.22
CA LYS A 174 5.01 -14.67 -3.36
C LYS A 174 5.40 -14.55 -4.83
N LEU A 175 6.38 -13.69 -5.12
CA LEU A 175 7.13 -13.70 -6.38
C LEU A 175 8.15 -14.85 -6.40
#